data_AF-A0A973Y2D2-F1
#
_entry.id   AF-A0A973Y2D2-F1
#
_cell.length_a   1.000
_cell.length_b   1.000
_cell.length_c   1.000
_cell.angle_alpha   90.00
_cell.angle_beta   90.00
_cell.angle_gamma   90.00
#
_symmetry.space_group_name_H-M   'P 1'
#
loop_
_entity.id
_entity.type
_entity.pdbx_description
1 polymer ?
#
loop_
_entity_poly.entity_id
_entity_poly.type
_entity_poly.pdbx_seq_one_letter_code
_entity_poly.pdbx_strand_id
1 'polypeptide(L)'
;MLETTNYHRAERGAAVLAAFLAAAATAGATLTPGDRAELGRAAVEAYPLGTDDSTETLSFTLADIYHHADGVKAPHALLAAARMELSTTVNVLPVLGALGDDGRPGILACAVAAILAHGDEQGVCVHEVTDRAYDHWADEAEEERFMRVRAERYAK
;
A
#
# COMPACT_ATOMS: atom_id res chain seq x y z
N MET A 1 14.50 -5.83 -20.28
CA MET A 1 13.90 -5.33 -19.04
C MET A 1 14.82 -5.72 -17.90
N LEU A 2 15.27 -4.77 -17.08
CA LEU A 2 15.90 -5.12 -15.81
C LEU A 2 14.83 -5.82 -14.95
N GLU A 3 15.21 -6.93 -14.33
CA GLU A 3 14.35 -7.67 -13.40
C GLU A 3 14.08 -6.80 -12.16
N THR A 4 12.81 -6.53 -11.89
CA THR A 4 12.41 -5.73 -10.74
C THR A 4 12.53 -6.58 -9.47
N THR A 5 13.50 -6.26 -8.62
CA THR A 5 13.69 -6.93 -7.32
C THR A 5 12.68 -6.45 -6.27
N ASN A 6 12.42 -7.28 -5.24
CA ASN A 6 11.57 -6.91 -4.09
C ASN A 6 12.05 -5.65 -3.37
N TYR A 7 13.36 -5.39 -3.38
CA TYR A 7 13.92 -4.13 -2.89
C TYR A 7 13.38 -2.91 -3.65
N HIS A 8 13.41 -2.93 -4.99
CA HIS A 8 12.87 -1.81 -5.78
C HIS A 8 11.35 -1.67 -5.61
N ARG A 9 10.63 -2.76 -5.35
CA ARG A 9 9.19 -2.74 -5.02
C ARG A 9 8.93 -2.04 -3.68
N ALA A 10 9.67 -2.44 -2.65
CA ALA A 10 9.59 -1.80 -1.34
C ALA A 10 9.96 -0.31 -1.38
N GLU A 11 10.90 0.10 -2.24
CA GLU A 11 11.23 1.51 -2.48
C GLU A 11 10.06 2.27 -3.14
N ARG A 12 9.40 1.67 -4.14
CA ARG A 12 8.21 2.29 -4.75
C ARG A 12 7.05 2.38 -3.78
N GLY A 13 6.80 1.33 -2.98
CA GLY A 13 5.82 1.37 -1.90
C GLY A 13 6.12 2.46 -0.87
N ALA A 14 7.40 2.66 -0.54
CA ALA A 14 7.82 3.77 0.33
C ALA A 14 7.53 5.15 -0.29
N ALA A 15 7.78 5.31 -1.59
CA ALA A 15 7.52 6.56 -2.30
C ALA A 15 6.02 6.89 -2.35
N VAL A 16 5.18 5.90 -2.64
CA VAL A 16 3.72 6.02 -2.59
C VAL A 16 3.27 6.43 -1.18
N LEU A 17 3.81 5.80 -0.14
CA LEU A 17 3.49 6.14 1.25
C LEU A 17 3.92 7.56 1.61
N ALA A 18 5.08 8.01 1.13
CA ALA A 18 5.56 9.38 1.35
C ALA A 18 4.64 10.42 0.69
N ALA A 19 4.18 10.17 -0.54
CA ALA A 19 3.23 11.03 -1.24
C ALA A 19 1.88 11.12 -0.51
N PHE A 20 1.37 9.98 -0.04
CA PHE A 20 0.18 9.92 0.81
C PHE A 20 0.33 10.77 2.08
N LEU A 21 1.44 10.62 2.81
CA LEU A 21 1.70 11.37 4.03
C LEU A 21 1.84 12.87 3.78
N ALA A 22 2.46 13.27 2.68
CA ALA A 22 2.57 14.66 2.28
C ALA A 22 1.18 15.28 2.00
N ALA A 23 0.32 14.56 1.28
CA ALA A 23 -1.05 14.99 1.03
C ALA A 23 -1.85 15.07 2.35
N ALA A 24 -1.74 14.05 3.21
CA ALA A 24 -2.45 13.97 4.48
C ALA A 24 -2.04 15.07 5.47
N ALA A 25 -0.80 15.54 5.43
CA ALA A 25 -0.33 16.66 6.25
C ALA A 25 -1.06 17.98 5.94
N THR A 26 -1.63 18.09 4.73
CA THR A 26 -2.40 19.25 4.29
C THR A 26 -3.92 19.08 4.47
N ALA A 27 -4.35 17.86 4.81
CA ALA A 27 -5.76 17.54 4.98
C ALA A 27 -6.33 18.04 6.32
N GLY A 28 -7.64 18.26 6.37
CA GLY A 28 -8.34 18.66 7.59
C GLY A 28 -8.34 17.58 8.67
N ALA A 29 -8.78 17.96 9.89
CA ALA A 29 -8.94 17.04 11.01
C ALA A 29 -10.06 16.01 10.80
N THR A 30 -11.00 16.32 9.91
CA THR A 30 -12.10 15.44 9.50
C THR A 30 -11.92 15.11 8.03
N LEU A 31 -12.05 13.85 7.66
CA LEU A 31 -11.98 13.38 6.28
C LEU A 31 -13.36 12.92 5.83
N THR A 32 -13.84 13.52 4.75
CA THR A 32 -14.97 12.99 3.96
C THR A 32 -14.50 11.81 3.10
N PRO A 33 -15.43 11.01 2.53
CA PRO A 33 -15.08 10.00 1.55
C PRO A 33 -14.25 10.55 0.37
N GLY A 34 -14.62 11.73 -0.14
CA GLY A 34 -13.86 12.40 -1.22
C GLY A 34 -12.46 12.84 -0.77
N ASP A 35 -12.29 13.32 0.46
CA ASP A 35 -10.95 13.64 0.98
C ASP A 35 -10.08 12.38 1.03
N ARG A 36 -10.64 11.24 1.43
CA ARG A 36 -9.90 9.96 1.44
C ARG A 36 -9.49 9.52 0.05
N ALA A 37 -10.38 9.62 -0.92
CA ALA A 37 -10.08 9.27 -2.29
C ALA A 37 -9.04 10.20 -2.91
N GLU A 38 -9.05 11.48 -2.56
CA GLU A 38 -8.04 12.45 -2.97
C GLU A 38 -6.65 12.13 -2.39
N LEU A 39 -6.57 11.70 -1.13
CA LEU A 39 -5.33 11.17 -0.54
C LEU A 39 -4.85 9.91 -1.28
N GLY A 40 -5.78 9.05 -1.69
CA GLY A 40 -5.50 7.86 -2.48
C GLY A 40 -4.97 8.20 -3.87
N ARG A 41 -5.59 9.17 -4.55
CA ARG A 41 -5.17 9.70 -5.84
C ARG A 41 -3.74 10.22 -5.76
N ALA A 42 -3.42 11.03 -4.75
CA ALA A 42 -2.07 11.55 -4.56
C ALA A 42 -1.01 10.44 -4.37
N ALA A 43 -1.39 9.36 -3.67
CA ALA A 43 -0.53 8.19 -3.52
C ALA A 43 -0.31 7.44 -4.85
N VAL A 44 -1.39 7.20 -5.60
CA VAL A 44 -1.38 6.48 -6.87
C VAL A 44 -0.67 7.27 -7.97
N GLU A 45 -0.86 8.59 -8.05
CA GLU A 45 -0.17 9.45 -9.03
C GLU A 45 1.35 9.52 -8.80
N ALA A 46 1.81 9.25 -7.59
CA ALA A 46 3.24 9.12 -7.29
C ALA A 46 3.81 7.75 -7.71
N TYR A 47 2.98 6.80 -8.14
CA TYR A 47 3.43 5.49 -8.56
C TYR A 47 4.06 5.56 -9.97
N PRO A 48 5.36 5.24 -10.11
CA PRO A 48 6.12 5.56 -11.33
C PRO A 48 5.83 4.63 -12.52
N LEU A 49 5.07 3.55 -12.31
CA LEU A 49 4.78 2.52 -13.30
C LEU A 49 3.28 2.43 -13.63
N GLY A 50 2.53 3.54 -13.45
CA GLY A 50 1.12 3.58 -13.80
C GLY A 50 0.86 3.13 -15.24
N THR A 51 -0.24 2.42 -15.44
CA THR A 51 -0.73 1.95 -16.75
C THR A 51 -2.04 2.67 -17.07
N ASP A 52 -2.50 2.54 -18.32
CA ASP A 52 -3.80 3.07 -18.73
C ASP A 52 -4.99 2.31 -18.10
N ASP A 53 -4.73 1.14 -17.48
CA ASP A 53 -5.69 0.39 -16.70
C ASP A 53 -5.60 0.76 -15.21
N SER A 54 -6.63 1.44 -14.71
CA SER A 54 -6.74 1.82 -13.31
C SER A 54 -6.71 0.61 -12.37
N THR A 55 -7.31 -0.52 -12.75
CA THR A 55 -7.34 -1.75 -11.95
C THR A 55 -5.93 -2.29 -11.77
N GLU A 56 -5.17 -2.34 -12.86
CA GLU A 56 -3.78 -2.81 -12.86
C GLU A 56 -2.89 -1.85 -12.05
N THR A 57 -3.00 -0.55 -12.29
CA THR A 57 -2.22 0.47 -11.56
C THR A 57 -2.47 0.41 -10.06
N LEU A 58 -3.73 0.31 -9.63
CA LEU A 58 -4.09 0.18 -8.22
C LEU A 58 -3.55 -1.13 -7.63
N SER A 59 -3.65 -2.23 -8.38
CA SER A 59 -3.15 -3.55 -7.94
C SER A 59 -1.64 -3.53 -7.72
N PHE A 60 -0.88 -2.96 -8.67
CA PHE A 60 0.57 -2.82 -8.53
C PHE A 60 0.98 -1.86 -7.42
N THR A 61 0.26 -0.74 -7.27
CA THR A 61 0.50 0.20 -6.18
C THR A 61 0.32 -0.47 -4.82
N LEU A 62 -0.75 -1.24 -4.64
CA LEU A 62 -1.00 -1.99 -3.40
C LEU A 62 0.02 -3.11 -3.18
N ALA A 63 0.40 -3.85 -4.21
CA ALA A 63 1.42 -4.90 -4.11
C ALA A 63 2.77 -4.33 -3.64
N ASP A 64 3.18 -3.19 -4.17
CA ASP A 64 4.42 -2.54 -3.77
C ASP A 64 4.33 -1.95 -2.34
N ILE A 65 3.15 -1.51 -1.88
CA ILE A 65 2.90 -1.20 -0.47
C ILE A 65 3.03 -2.46 0.40
N TYR A 66 2.52 -3.62 -0.05
CA TYR A 66 2.68 -4.88 0.68
C TYR A 66 4.14 -5.30 0.79
N HIS A 67 4.94 -5.12 -0.27
CA HIS A 67 6.39 -5.31 -0.21
C HIS A 67 7.06 -4.33 0.78
N HIS A 68 6.65 -3.05 0.79
CA HIS A 68 7.15 -2.09 1.77
C HIS A 68 6.76 -2.43 3.22
N ALA A 69 5.59 -3.06 3.40
CA ALA A 69 5.07 -3.47 4.68
C ALA A 69 5.52 -4.88 5.11
N ASP A 70 6.29 -5.59 4.28
CA ASP A 70 6.76 -6.92 4.61
C ASP A 70 7.64 -6.88 5.87
N GLY A 71 7.44 -7.83 6.76
CA GLY A 71 8.04 -7.83 8.10
C GLY A 71 7.38 -6.89 9.12
N VAL A 72 6.45 -6.01 8.72
CA VAL A 72 5.65 -5.18 9.64
C VAL A 72 4.29 -5.83 9.91
N LYS A 73 3.52 -6.11 8.84
CA LYS A 73 2.17 -6.68 8.96
C LYS A 73 1.78 -7.43 7.68
N ALA A 74 1.11 -8.56 7.83
CA ALA A 74 0.68 -9.35 6.68
C ALA A 74 -0.40 -8.61 5.85
N PRO A 75 -0.43 -8.79 4.50
CA PRO A 75 -1.36 -8.08 3.62
C PRO A 75 -2.83 -8.19 4.03
N HIS A 76 -3.31 -9.39 4.39
CA HIS A 76 -4.69 -9.59 4.83
C HIS A 76 -5.02 -8.81 6.12
N ALA A 77 -4.06 -8.69 7.03
CA ALA A 77 -4.23 -7.94 8.28
C ALA A 77 -4.17 -6.42 8.05
N LEU A 78 -3.44 -5.96 7.03
CA LEU A 78 -3.47 -4.58 6.56
C LEU A 78 -4.81 -4.27 5.90
N LEU A 79 -5.30 -5.12 5.01
CA LEU A 79 -6.57 -4.95 4.33
C LEU A 79 -7.75 -4.92 5.33
N ALA A 80 -7.76 -5.80 6.32
CA ALA A 80 -8.77 -5.78 7.38
C ALA A 80 -8.76 -4.45 8.16
N ALA A 81 -7.57 -3.95 8.51
CA ALA A 81 -7.42 -2.67 9.20
C ALA A 81 -7.84 -1.48 8.30
N ALA A 82 -7.50 -1.52 7.02
CA ALA A 82 -7.89 -0.51 6.04
C ALA A 82 -9.41 -0.43 5.87
N ARG A 83 -10.09 -1.58 5.83
CA ARG A 83 -11.57 -1.64 5.78
C ARG A 83 -12.21 -1.04 7.02
N MET A 84 -11.63 -1.23 8.20
CA MET A 84 -12.08 -0.53 9.41
C MET A 84 -11.87 0.97 9.29
N GLU A 85 -10.73 1.39 8.74
CA GLU A 85 -10.38 2.80 8.62
C GLU A 85 -11.26 3.56 7.61
N LEU A 86 -11.74 2.91 6.55
CA LEU A 86 -12.72 3.49 5.63
C LEU A 86 -14.01 3.94 6.33
N SER A 87 -14.34 3.36 7.48
CA SER A 87 -15.53 3.72 8.27
C SER A 87 -15.31 4.86 9.26
N THR A 88 -14.06 5.31 9.45
CA THR A 88 -13.77 6.41 10.38
C THR A 88 -13.90 7.76 9.67
N THR A 89 -14.08 8.83 10.43
CA THR A 89 -14.22 10.20 9.89
C THR A 89 -13.10 11.13 10.33
N VAL A 90 -12.25 10.69 11.26
CA VAL A 90 -11.20 11.51 11.88
C VAL A 90 -9.88 11.21 11.19
N ASN A 91 -9.13 12.27 10.85
CA ASN A 91 -7.76 12.13 10.39
C ASN A 91 -6.86 11.73 11.56
N VAL A 92 -6.57 10.44 11.69
CA VAL A 92 -5.72 9.90 12.76
C VAL A 92 -4.22 9.96 12.43
N LEU A 93 -3.85 10.35 11.20
CA LEU A 93 -2.45 10.33 10.74
C LEU A 93 -1.51 11.21 11.57
N PRO A 94 -1.88 12.41 12.03
CA PRO A 94 -1.01 13.20 12.92
C PRO A 94 -0.71 12.49 14.23
N VAL A 95 -1.71 11.79 14.80
CA VAL A 95 -1.55 11.03 16.04
C VAL A 95 -0.64 9.82 15.81
N LEU A 96 -0.87 9.08 14.72
CA LEU A 96 -0.04 7.94 14.36
C LEU A 96 1.40 8.36 14.07
N GLY A 97 1.62 9.48 13.39
CA GLY A 97 2.95 10.03 13.13
C GLY A 97 3.70 10.38 14.41
N ALA A 98 3.00 10.90 15.43
CA ALA A 98 3.60 11.21 16.74
C ALA A 98 4.04 9.96 17.52
N LEU A 99 3.49 8.77 17.20
CA LEU A 99 3.88 7.50 17.80
C LEU A 99 5.13 6.87 17.16
N GLY A 100 5.65 7.45 16.06
CA GLY A 100 6.83 6.91 15.37
C GLY A 100 6.60 5.50 14.83
N ASP A 101 7.50 4.57 15.12
CA ASP A 101 7.45 3.19 14.63
C ASP A 101 6.18 2.44 15.08
N ASP A 102 5.66 2.73 16.28
CA ASP A 102 4.43 2.12 16.79
C ASP A 102 3.19 2.56 15.99
N GLY A 103 3.23 3.74 15.36
CA GLY A 103 2.17 4.25 14.50
C GLY A 103 2.23 3.72 13.06
N ARG A 104 3.36 3.14 12.65
CA ARG A 104 3.62 2.71 11.27
C ARG A 104 2.57 1.73 10.73
N PRO A 105 2.10 0.69 11.47
CA PRO A 105 1.05 -0.19 10.98
C PRO A 105 -0.28 0.52 10.72
N GLY A 106 -0.60 1.55 11.50
CA GLY A 106 -1.80 2.37 11.31
C GLY A 106 -1.70 3.25 10.06
N ILE A 107 -0.54 3.87 9.86
CA ILE A 107 -0.26 4.70 8.67
C ILE A 107 -0.41 3.88 7.39
N LEU A 108 0.14 2.66 7.37
CA LEU A 108 0.00 1.73 6.24
C LEU A 108 -1.47 1.37 5.97
N ALA A 109 -2.25 1.11 7.01
CA ALA A 109 -3.67 0.82 6.88
C ALA A 109 -4.46 2.03 6.32
N CYS A 110 -4.16 3.25 6.79
CA CYS A 110 -4.76 4.47 6.25
C CYS A 110 -4.41 4.71 4.77
N ALA A 111 -3.17 4.43 4.37
CA ALA A 111 -2.75 4.54 2.98
C ALA A 111 -3.50 3.55 2.07
N VAL A 112 -3.59 2.28 2.48
CA VAL A 112 -4.38 1.27 1.76
C VAL A 112 -5.85 1.70 1.70
N ALA A 113 -6.44 2.18 2.80
CA ALA A 113 -7.83 2.66 2.80
C ALA A 113 -8.04 3.80 1.79
N ALA A 114 -7.13 4.77 1.74
CA ALA A 114 -7.21 5.89 0.80
C ALA A 114 -7.14 5.42 -0.67
N ILE A 115 -6.23 4.49 -0.99
CA ILE A 115 -6.11 3.91 -2.33
C ILE A 115 -7.38 3.15 -2.73
N LEU A 116 -7.98 2.40 -1.80
CA LEU A 116 -9.26 1.72 -2.07
C LEU A 116 -10.41 2.70 -2.27
N ALA A 117 -10.47 3.80 -1.52
CA ALA A 117 -11.46 4.86 -1.72
C ALA A 117 -11.31 5.50 -3.12
N HIS A 118 -10.07 5.72 -3.57
CA HIS A 118 -9.80 6.20 -4.92
C HIS A 118 -10.27 5.22 -6.00
N GLY A 119 -10.02 3.92 -5.81
CA GLY A 119 -10.53 2.89 -6.71
C GLY A 119 -12.05 2.84 -6.80
N ASP A 120 -12.75 3.02 -5.67
CA ASP A 120 -14.21 3.07 -5.62
C ASP A 120 -14.77 4.28 -6.40
N GLU A 121 -14.14 5.46 -6.29
CA GLU A 121 -14.52 6.64 -7.10
C GLU A 121 -14.30 6.43 -8.61
N GLN A 122 -13.31 5.64 -8.98
CA GLN A 122 -13.06 5.25 -10.37
C GLN A 122 -13.99 4.13 -10.87
N GLY A 123 -14.83 3.58 -9.99
CA GLY A 123 -15.72 2.46 -10.32
C GLY A 123 -15.00 1.13 -10.50
N VAL A 124 -13.79 0.99 -9.95
CA VAL A 124 -13.00 -0.24 -10.03
C VAL A 124 -13.49 -1.26 -9.00
N CYS A 125 -13.50 -2.53 -9.38
CA CYS A 125 -13.82 -3.62 -8.47
C CYS A 125 -12.72 -3.77 -7.41
N VAL A 126 -12.98 -3.31 -6.19
CA VAL A 126 -12.03 -3.39 -5.05
C VAL A 126 -11.56 -4.82 -4.79
N HIS A 127 -12.45 -5.81 -4.93
CA HIS A 127 -12.09 -7.22 -4.73
C HIS A 127 -11.03 -7.68 -5.74
N GLU A 128 -11.22 -7.35 -7.01
CA GLU A 128 -10.27 -7.68 -8.08
C GLU A 128 -8.91 -7.03 -7.83
N VAL A 129 -8.91 -5.75 -7.42
CA VAL A 129 -7.68 -5.01 -7.09
C VAL A 129 -6.94 -5.66 -5.93
N THR A 130 -7.64 -5.99 -4.84
CA THR A 130 -6.99 -6.57 -3.65
C THR A 130 -6.49 -7.98 -3.88
N ASP A 131 -7.21 -8.78 -4.67
CA ASP A 131 -6.81 -10.15 -4.98
C ASP A 131 -5.57 -10.16 -5.90
N ARG A 132 -5.58 -9.35 -6.97
CA ARG A 132 -4.40 -9.19 -7.84
C ARG A 132 -3.18 -8.66 -7.08
N ALA A 133 -3.38 -7.65 -6.23
CA ALA A 133 -2.29 -7.12 -5.41
C ALA A 133 -1.69 -8.18 -4.48
N TYR A 134 -2.53 -9.06 -3.93
CA TYR A 134 -2.08 -10.17 -3.10
C TYR A 134 -1.31 -11.20 -3.93
N ASP A 135 -1.82 -11.60 -5.09
CA ASP A 135 -1.17 -12.57 -5.97
C ASP A 135 0.21 -12.07 -6.43
N HIS A 136 0.30 -10.80 -6.87
CA HIS A 136 1.58 -10.18 -7.24
C HIS A 136 2.58 -10.18 -6.09
N TRP A 137 2.14 -9.83 -4.87
CA TRP A 137 3.02 -9.88 -3.71
C TRP A 137 3.41 -11.32 -3.34
N ALA A 138 2.47 -12.25 -3.36
CA ALA A 138 2.67 -13.62 -2.90
C ALA A 138 3.64 -14.39 -3.80
N ASP A 139 3.46 -14.32 -5.12
CA ASP A 139 4.35 -14.98 -6.09
C ASP A 139 5.81 -14.55 -5.89
N GLU A 140 6.03 -13.26 -5.61
CA GLU A 140 7.35 -12.65 -5.51
C GLU A 140 7.99 -12.81 -4.12
N ALA A 141 7.17 -12.74 -3.06
CA ALA A 141 7.64 -12.98 -1.69
C ALA A 141 7.97 -14.46 -1.47
N GLU A 142 7.21 -15.38 -2.09
CA GLU A 142 7.51 -16.81 -2.07
C GLU A 142 8.80 -17.13 -2.84
N GLU A 143 9.01 -16.50 -4.00
CA GLU A 143 10.24 -16.66 -4.78
C GLU A 143 11.47 -16.21 -3.99
N GLU A 144 11.43 -15.04 -3.34
CA GLU A 144 12.56 -14.56 -2.52
C GLU A 144 12.82 -15.48 -1.32
N ARG A 145 11.77 -15.92 -0.63
CA ARG A 145 11.88 -16.87 0.49
C ARG A 145 12.53 -18.18 0.03
N PHE A 146 12.11 -18.69 -1.11
CA PHE A 146 12.68 -19.90 -1.71
C PHE A 146 14.16 -19.73 -2.06
N MET A 147 14.52 -18.62 -2.71
CA MET A 147 15.89 -18.34 -3.11
C MET A 147 16.84 -18.17 -1.92
N ARG A 148 16.38 -17.53 -0.84
CA ARG A 148 17.13 -17.42 0.42
C ARG A 148 17.39 -18.80 1.05
N VAL A 149 16.36 -19.63 1.20
CA VAL A 149 16.50 -21.00 1.74
C VAL A 149 17.47 -21.84 0.89
N ARG A 150 17.42 -21.68 -0.44
CA ARG A 150 18.34 -22.36 -1.35
C ARG A 150 19.78 -21.89 -1.13
N ALA A 151 20.03 -20.58 -1.06
CA ALA A 151 21.36 -20.03 -0.80
C ALA A 151 21.95 -20.50 0.54
N GLU A 152 21.15 -20.52 1.61
CA GLU A 152 21.55 -21.01 2.92
C GLU A 152 21.93 -22.50 2.93
N ARG A 153 21.31 -23.32 2.06
CA ARG A 153 21.65 -24.74 1.90
C ARG A 153 22.96 -24.97 1.15
N TYR A 154 23.31 -24.10 0.21
CA TYR A 154 24.57 -24.19 -0.54
C TYR A 154 25.76 -23.55 0.17
N ALA A 155 25.52 -22.74 1.20
CA ALA A 155 26.54 -22.13 2.04
C ALA A 155 27.01 -23.05 3.21
N LYS A 156 26.43 -24.25 3.35
CA LYS A 156 26.79 -25.29 4.33
C LYS A 156 27.48 -26.45 3.63
#